data_AF-C7S709-F1
#
_entry.id   AF-C7S709-F1
#
_cell.length_a   1.000
_cell.length_b   1.000
_cell.length_c   1.000
_cell.angle_alpha   90.00
_cell.angle_beta   90.00
_cell.angle_gamma   90.00
#
_symmetry.space_group_name_H-M   'P 1'
#
loop_
_entity.id
_entity.type
_entity.pdbx_description
1 polymer ?
#
loop_
_entity_poly.entity_id
_entity_poly.type
_entity_poly.pdbx_seq_one_letter_code
_entity_poly.pdbx_strand_id
1 'polypeptide(L)' 'VIDVFPAESDSEALRIELFDGEVEKITMFDPLTGENMRKLMRFTVYPKTHYADTRERVLG' A
#
# COMPACT_ATOMS: atom_id res chain seq x y z
N VAL A 1 -7.32 8.34 -1.37
CA VAL A 1 -6.09 7.72 -1.94
C VAL A 1 -5.20 7.31 -0.79
N ILE A 2 -4.63 6.10 -0.85
CA ILE A 2 -3.74 5.53 0.16
C ILE A 2 -2.46 5.10 -0.54
N ASP A 3 -1.31 5.57 -0.06
CA ASP A 3 -0.01 5.17 -0.57
C ASP A 3 0.68 4.22 0.43
N VAL A 4 1.13 3.06 -0.06
CA VAL A 4 1.80 2.02 0.70
C VAL A 4 3.23 1.88 0.18
N PHE A 5 4.20 2.02 1.09
CA PHE A 5 5.63 1.89 0.80
C PHE A 5 6.11 0.53 1.35
N PRO A 6 6.28 -0.49 0.50
CA PRO A 6 6.68 -1.82 0.94
C PRO A 6 8.09 -1.79 1.54
N ALA A 7 8.33 -2.62 2.55
CA ALA A 7 9.66 -2.73 3.16
C ALA A 7 10.70 -3.43 2.26
N GLU A 8 10.23 -4.14 1.25
CA GLU A 8 11.01 -5.03 0.40
C GLU A 8 11.45 -4.37 -0.92
N SER A 9 10.89 -3.20 -1.23
CA SER A 9 11.12 -2.49 -2.50
C SER A 9 11.22 -0.99 -2.24
N ASP A 10 12.45 -0.47 -2.22
CA ASP A 10 12.71 0.96 -2.12
C ASP A 10 12.40 1.70 -3.44
N SER A 11 12.28 0.96 -4.55
CA SER A 11 12.16 1.51 -5.90
C SER A 11 10.71 1.69 -6.38
N GLU A 12 9.74 1.03 -5.75
CA GLU A 12 8.35 1.05 -6.22
C GLU A 12 7.38 1.09 -5.02
N ALA A 13 6.38 1.97 -5.08
CA ALA A 13 5.32 2.10 -4.07
C ALA A 13 3.93 1.86 -4.68
N LEU A 14 2.99 1.44 -3.84
CA LEU A 14 1.64 1.10 -4.25
C LEU A 14 0.69 2.26 -3.91
N ARG A 15 -0.07 2.73 -4.90
CA ARG A 15 -1.16 3.69 -4.73
C ARG A 15 -2.51 2.99 -4.88
N ILE A 16 -3.35 3.12 -3.86
CA ILE A 16 -4.72 2.59 -3.81
C ILE A 16 -5.69 3.76 -3.84
N GLU A 17 -6.48 3.83 -4.90
CA GLU A 17 -7.56 4.80 -5.06
C GLU A 17 -8.87 4.14 -4.62
N LEU A 18 -9.58 4.81 -3.72
CA LEU A 18 -10.85 4.35 -3.16
C LEU A 18 -11.98 5.22 -3.66
N PHE A 19 -13.09 4.60 -4.00
CA PHE A 19 -14.35 5.27 -4.32
C PHE A 19 -15.48 4.56 -3.55
N ASP A 20 -16.24 5.34 -2.78
CA ASP A 20 -17.34 4.83 -1.94
C ASP A 20 -16.96 3.65 -1.01
N GLY A 21 -15.72 3.68 -0.48
CA GLY A 21 -15.20 2.62 0.40
C GLY A 21 -14.67 1.37 -0.33
N GLU A 22 -14.80 1.31 -1.65
CA GLU A 22 -14.28 0.21 -2.48
C GLU A 22 -12.97 0.60 -3.19
N VAL A 23 -12.15 -0.41 -3.48
CA VAL A 23 -10.92 -0.22 -4.27
C VAL A 23 -11.29 -0.04 -5.74
N GLU A 24 -11.12 1.18 -6.23
CA GLU A 24 -11.37 1.53 -7.64
C GLU A 24 -10.13 1.23 -8.50
N LYS A 25 -8.93 1.53 -7.99
CA LYS A 25 -7.71 1.38 -8.76
C LYS A 25 -6.48 1.15 -7.89
N ILE A 26 -5.60 0.27 -8.39
CA ILE A 26 -4.30 -0.02 -7.81
C ILE A 26 -3.23 0.30 -8.85
N THR A 27 -2.28 1.16 -8.48
CA THR A 27 -1.19 1.60 -9.37
C THR A 27 0.15 1.48 -8.67
N MET A 28 1.13 0.88 -9.34
CA MET A 28 2.53 0.97 -8.92
C MET A 28 3.11 2.27 -9.43
N PHE A 29 3.82 3.00 -8.58
CA PHE A 29 4.43 4.28 -8.91
C PHE A 29 5.83 4.40 -8.30
N ASP A 30 6.65 5.27 -8.89
CA ASP A 30 7.95 5.62 -8.33
C ASP A 30 7.75 6.57 -7.13
N PRO A 31 8.17 6.20 -5.91
CA PRO A 31 7.94 7.00 -4.71
C PRO A 31 8.77 8.30 -4.66
N LEU A 32 9.86 8.38 -5.42
CA LEU A 32 10.76 9.54 -5.48
C LEU A 32 10.25 10.59 -6.48
N THR A 33 9.81 10.15 -7.67
CA THR A 33 9.37 11.04 -8.75
C THR A 33 7.86 11.23 -8.82
N GLY A 34 7.08 10.29 -8.27
CA GLY A 34 5.62 10.27 -8.34
C GLY A 34 5.05 9.72 -9.65
N GLU A 35 5.89 9.25 -10.58
CA GLU A 35 5.43 8.73 -11.86
C GLU A 35 4.70 7.38 -11.72
N ASN A 36 3.52 7.29 -12.34
CA ASN A 36 2.78 6.04 -12.40
C ASN A 36 3.45 5.08 -13.38
N MET A 37 3.81 3.89 -12.92
CA MET A 37 4.50 2.89 -13.72
C MET A 37 3.53 1.90 -14.36
N ARG A 38 2.70 1.22 -13.56
CA ARG A 38 1.75 0.20 -14.07
C ARG A 38 0.51 0.06 -13.19
N LYS A 39 -0.63 -0.22 -13.82
CA LYS A 39 -1.87 -0.59 -13.10
C LYS A 39 -1.83 -2.08 -12.74
N LEU A 40 -2.36 -2.42 -11.58
CA LEU A 40 -2.41 -3.79 -11.07
C LEU A 40 -3.84 -4.20 -10.77
N MET A 41 -4.16 -5.48 -11.00
CA MET A 41 -5.44 -6.07 -10.57
C MET A 41 -5.38 -6.55 -9.12
N ARG A 42 -4.20 -6.92 -8.63
CA ARG A 42 -3.97 -7.41 -7.27
C ARG A 42 -2.52 -7.14 -6.87
N PHE A 43 -2.31 -6.84 -5.58
CA PHE A 43 -0.99 -6.78 -4.97
C PHE A 43 -1.07 -7.37 -3.55
N THR A 44 -0.08 -8.16 -3.16
CA THR A 44 0.02 -8.71 -1.79
C THR A 44 1.00 -7.87 -1.01
N VAL A 45 0.54 -7.24 0.08
CA VAL A 45 1.41 -6.50 1.00
C VAL A 45 1.77 -7.40 2.16
N TYR A 46 3.07 -7.61 2.38
CA TYR A 46 3.57 -8.29 3.57
C TYR A 46 3.99 -7.26 4.63
N PRO A 47 3.76 -7.54 5.93
CA PRO A 47 4.21 -6.68 7.01
C PRO A 47 5.74 -6.64 7.09
N LYS A 48 6.30 -5.47 7.45
CA LYS A 48 7.75 -5.21 7.54
C LYS A 48 8.49 -6.07 8.59
N THR A 49 7.79 -6.64 9.56
CA THR A 49 8.39 -7.42 10.66
C THR A 49 7.59 -8.68 10.94
N HIS A 50 8.28 -9.76 11.33
CA HIS A 50 7.69 -11.01 11.84
C HIS A 50 6.93 -10.85 13.18
N TYR A 51 6.88 -9.63 13.72
CA TYR A 51 5.93 -9.21 14.74
C TYR A 51 4.96 -8.22 14.10
N ALA A 52 3.82 -8.71 13.64
CA ALA A 52 2.66 -7.87 13.41
C ALA A 52 1.90 -7.81 14.73
N ASP A 53 2.13 -6.77 15.54
CA ASP A 53 1.23 -6.47 16.65
C ASP A 53 -0.14 -6.15 16.05
N THR A 54 -1.05 -7.14 16.07
CA THR A 54 -2.49 -6.88 15.98
C THR A 54 -2.81 -5.94 17.13
N ARG A 55 -3.06 -4.65 16.83
CA ARG A 55 -3.55 -3.69 17.82
C ARG A 55 -4.93 -4.13 18.30
N GLU A 56 -5.00 -5.02 19.27
CA GLU A 56 -6.08 -5.04 20.23
C GLU A 56 -5.76 -3.97 21.29
N ARG A 57 -6.02 -2.72 20.93
CA ARG A 57 -6.05 -1.62 21.91
C ARG A 57 -7.39 -0.93 21.80
N VAL A 58 -8.42 -1.63 22.27
CA VAL A 58 -9.65 -0.98 22.73
C VAL A 58 -9.24 -0.15 23.94
N LEU A 59 -9.53 1.15 23.86
CA LEU A 59 -9.24 2.16 24.87
C LEU A 59 -9.86 1.75 26.21
N GLY A 60 -9.05 1.77 27.26
CA GLY A 60 -9.49 1.87 28.66
C GLY A 60 -9.23 3.29 29.16
#